data_AF-A0A6I3DAX8-F1
#
_entry.id   AF-A0A6I3DAX8-F1
#
_cell.length_a   1.000
_cell.length_b   1.000
_cell.length_c   1.000
_cell.angle_alpha   90.00
_cell.angle_beta   90.00
_cell.angle_gamma   90.00
#
_symmetry.space_group_name_H-M   'P 1'
#
loop_
_entity.id
_entity.type
_entity.pdbx_description
1 polymer ?
#
loop_
_entity_poly.entity_id
_entity_poly.type
_entity_poly.pdbx_seq_one_letter_code
_entity_poly.pdbx_strand_id
1 'polypeptide(L)'
;MGRTLSEKVWDLHVVRAAEGEPTILYIDLHLVHEVTSPQAFDGLRMNGRGVRRPDLTVATMDHNVPTDVSLVWGESDLSIGVKDSVSRIQMETLARNCDEFGVLCHAMGQPGQGIVHVIGPEQGLTQPGMTIVCGDSHTSTHGAFGALAFGIGTSEVEHVLATQTLPQARPGTLAVTVEGELPEGVTAKDVTLTIIAALGTGGGIGSVIEYRGSAIRSLSMEGRMTLCNMSIEAGARAGLVAPDDVTFEYLKGRPYAPKGADWDKAVADWRELATDDDAVFDRELVINAATIRPSISWGTNPGQTITIEDSVPDPDSYSDPDARDAAYRALQYMG
;
A
#
# COMPACT_ATOMS: atom_id res chain seq x y z
N MET A 1 -15.51 24.81 -2.93
CA MET A 1 -15.50 23.59 -3.74
C MET A 1 -14.98 22.53 -2.83
N GLY A 2 -15.76 21.49 -2.61
CA GLY A 2 -15.38 20.34 -1.81
C GLY A 2 -14.10 19.69 -2.31
N ARG A 3 -13.36 19.07 -1.40
CA ARG A 3 -12.12 18.36 -1.67
C ARG A 3 -12.31 16.88 -1.39
N THR A 4 -11.70 16.06 -2.22
CA THR A 4 -11.57 14.62 -1.98
C THR A 4 -10.61 14.36 -0.81
N LEU A 5 -10.70 13.18 -0.20
CA LEU A 5 -9.80 12.74 0.85
C LEU A 5 -8.34 12.85 0.40
N SER A 6 -8.04 12.39 -0.81
CA SER A 6 -6.68 12.45 -1.39
C SER A 6 -6.17 13.88 -1.54
N GLU A 7 -7.03 14.83 -1.93
CA GLU A 7 -6.66 16.25 -2.04
C GLU A 7 -6.44 16.89 -0.67
N LYS A 8 -7.29 16.58 0.32
CA LYS A 8 -7.12 17.04 1.70
C LYS A 8 -5.77 16.58 2.25
N VAL A 9 -5.46 15.29 2.11
CA VAL A 9 -4.17 14.73 2.56
C VAL A 9 -3.02 15.36 1.79
N TRP A 10 -3.11 15.47 0.46
CA TRP A 10 -2.07 16.12 -0.34
C TRP A 10 -1.78 17.56 0.14
N ASP A 11 -2.83 18.37 0.29
CA ASP A 11 -2.72 19.79 0.63
C ASP A 11 -2.08 20.00 2.02
N LEU A 12 -2.37 19.11 2.98
CA LEU A 12 -1.75 19.13 4.31
C LEU A 12 -0.23 18.93 4.29
N HIS A 13 0.30 18.29 3.25
CA HIS A 13 1.72 17.88 3.18
C HIS A 13 2.55 18.68 2.17
N VAL A 14 1.98 19.71 1.54
CA VAL A 14 2.73 20.57 0.61
C VAL A 14 3.79 21.38 1.36
N VAL A 15 5.06 21.11 1.07
CA VAL A 15 6.22 21.90 1.54
C VAL A 15 6.50 23.06 0.58
N ARG A 16 6.44 22.78 -0.73
CA ARG A 16 6.63 23.78 -1.78
C ARG A 16 5.87 23.38 -3.04
N ALA A 17 5.16 24.34 -3.62
CA ALA A 17 4.59 24.23 -4.95
C ALA A 17 5.11 25.39 -5.82
N ALA A 18 5.50 25.09 -7.05
CA ALA A 18 5.95 26.08 -8.04
C ALA A 18 5.41 25.70 -9.43
N GLU A 19 5.06 26.69 -10.23
CA GLU A 19 4.51 26.47 -11.58
C GLU A 19 5.54 25.75 -12.46
N GLY A 20 5.11 24.69 -13.15
CA GLY A 20 5.97 23.89 -14.03
C GLY A 20 6.91 22.91 -13.32
N GLU A 21 6.88 22.83 -11.99
CA GLU A 21 7.69 21.89 -11.21
C GLU A 21 6.80 20.90 -10.42
N PRO A 22 7.27 19.68 -10.13
CA PRO A 22 6.60 18.80 -9.18
C PRO A 22 6.44 19.46 -7.81
N THR A 23 5.33 19.16 -7.13
CA THR A 23 5.11 19.63 -5.75
C THR A 23 6.02 18.85 -4.82
N ILE A 24 6.69 19.52 -3.89
CA ILE A 24 7.46 18.87 -2.84
C ILE A 24 6.51 18.56 -1.69
N LEU A 25 6.33 17.28 -1.40
CA LEU A 25 5.56 16.79 -0.28
C LEU A 25 6.46 16.45 0.91
N TYR A 26 5.98 16.71 2.12
CA TYR A 26 6.54 16.12 3.33
C TYR A 26 6.11 14.65 3.42
N ILE A 27 6.99 13.80 3.95
CA ILE A 27 6.72 12.37 4.17
C ILE A 27 6.62 12.10 5.68
N ASP A 28 5.49 11.59 6.17
CA ASP A 28 5.31 11.31 7.61
C ASP A 28 5.92 10.00 8.04
N LEU A 29 5.92 9.00 7.16
CA LEU A 29 6.48 7.68 7.44
C LEU A 29 7.20 7.13 6.21
N HIS A 30 8.45 6.72 6.40
CA HIS A 30 9.22 6.01 5.41
C HIS A 30 9.48 4.58 5.89
N LEU A 31 8.89 3.60 5.22
CA LEU A 31 9.19 2.19 5.47
C LEU A 31 10.30 1.73 4.53
N VAL A 32 11.22 0.92 5.04
CA VAL A 32 12.34 0.37 4.25
C VAL A 32 12.52 -1.12 4.53
N HIS A 33 13.08 -1.82 3.55
CA HIS A 33 13.34 -3.26 3.61
C HIS A 33 14.63 -3.60 2.86
N GLU A 34 15.09 -4.82 2.97
CA GLU A 34 16.44 -5.27 2.59
C GLU A 34 16.71 -5.30 1.08
N VAL A 35 15.67 -5.23 0.24
CA VAL A 35 15.81 -5.38 -1.21
C VAL A 35 16.13 -4.05 -1.90
N THR A 36 15.44 -2.97 -1.53
CA THR A 36 15.45 -1.72 -2.29
C THR A 36 16.17 -0.57 -1.60
N SER A 37 16.42 -0.68 -0.29
CA SER A 37 17.08 0.35 0.52
C SER A 37 18.61 0.32 0.53
N PRO A 38 19.35 -0.81 0.31
CA PRO A 38 20.80 -0.82 0.45
C PRO A 38 21.52 0.24 -0.37
N GLN A 39 21.16 0.41 -1.66
CA GLN A 39 21.80 1.40 -2.52
C GLN A 39 21.52 2.84 -2.06
N ALA A 40 20.36 3.10 -1.47
CA ALA A 40 20.02 4.42 -0.96
C ALA A 40 20.92 4.83 0.22
N PHE A 41 21.16 3.91 1.16
CA PHE A 41 22.11 4.15 2.26
C PHE A 41 23.55 4.33 1.77
N ASP A 42 23.98 3.56 0.77
CA ASP A 42 25.29 3.75 0.13
C ASP A 42 25.42 5.14 -0.51
N GLY A 43 24.36 5.61 -1.19
CA GLY A 43 24.28 6.96 -1.76
C GLY A 43 24.46 8.05 -0.71
N LEU A 44 23.80 7.92 0.46
CA LEU A 44 24.01 8.84 1.58
C LEU A 44 25.47 8.86 2.03
N ARG A 45 26.07 7.68 2.24
CA ARG A 45 27.45 7.54 2.71
C ARG A 45 28.45 8.15 1.73
N MET A 46 28.30 7.86 0.43
CA MET A 46 29.15 8.42 -0.63
C MET A 46 29.09 9.94 -0.70
N ASN A 47 27.95 10.53 -0.36
CA ASN A 47 27.73 11.98 -0.36
C ASN A 47 27.95 12.65 1.01
N GLY A 48 28.39 11.89 2.03
CA GLY A 48 28.60 12.40 3.39
C GLY A 48 27.32 12.92 4.06
N ARG A 49 26.17 12.29 3.77
CA ARG A 49 24.84 12.65 4.31
C ARG A 49 24.41 11.64 5.38
N GLY A 50 23.64 12.12 6.35
CA GLY A 50 22.91 11.26 7.29
C GLY A 50 21.43 11.11 6.90
N VAL A 51 20.70 10.28 7.63
CA VAL A 51 19.23 10.21 7.53
C VAL A 51 18.62 11.41 8.25
N ARG A 52 17.69 12.11 7.58
CA ARG A 52 17.10 13.37 8.07
C ARG A 52 16.16 13.19 9.25
N ARG A 53 15.31 12.16 9.21
CA ARG A 53 14.36 11.79 10.28
C ARG A 53 14.41 10.28 10.54
N PRO A 54 15.45 9.79 11.25
CA PRO A 54 15.52 8.39 11.63
C PRO A 54 14.33 7.96 12.51
N ASP A 55 13.70 8.90 13.22
CA ASP A 55 12.49 8.70 14.01
C ASP A 55 11.21 8.50 13.18
N LEU A 56 11.24 8.83 11.89
CA LEU A 56 10.13 8.62 10.94
C LEU A 56 10.48 7.56 9.88
N THR A 57 11.59 6.84 10.08
CA THR A 57 12.02 5.75 9.19
C THR A 57 12.01 4.44 9.97
N VAL A 58 11.31 3.43 9.46
CA VAL A 58 11.22 2.11 10.11
C VAL A 58 11.58 1.02 9.10
N ALA A 59 12.47 0.13 9.50
CA ALA A 59 12.93 -0.99 8.70
C ALA A 59 12.34 -2.31 9.20
N THR A 60 12.05 -3.23 8.28
CA THR A 60 11.77 -4.64 8.58
C THR A 60 12.47 -5.54 7.57
N MET A 61 12.54 -6.84 7.89
CA MET A 61 13.00 -7.87 6.97
C MET A 61 11.84 -8.82 6.65
N ASP A 62 11.41 -8.87 5.39
CA ASP A 62 10.27 -9.69 4.97
C ASP A 62 10.36 -10.30 3.57
N HIS A 63 11.11 -9.72 2.64
CA HIS A 63 11.20 -10.23 1.25
C HIS A 63 12.11 -11.44 1.10
N ASN A 64 13.18 -11.51 1.90
CA ASN A 64 14.23 -12.52 1.82
C ASN A 64 14.17 -13.56 2.95
N VAL A 65 13.14 -13.49 3.79
CA VAL A 65 12.92 -14.46 4.87
C VAL A 65 12.52 -15.81 4.24
N PRO A 66 13.29 -16.90 4.47
CA PRO A 66 12.97 -18.19 3.86
C PRO A 66 11.65 -18.76 4.39
N THR A 67 10.93 -19.50 3.54
CA THR A 67 9.72 -20.24 3.93
C THR A 67 10.02 -21.62 4.52
N ASP A 68 11.30 -21.96 4.76
CA ASP A 68 11.73 -23.23 5.34
C ASP A 68 11.24 -23.32 6.80
N VAL A 69 10.34 -24.28 7.06
CA VAL A 69 9.71 -24.50 8.37
C VAL A 69 10.69 -24.94 9.47
N SER A 70 11.95 -25.20 9.15
CA SER A 70 13.00 -25.46 10.13
C SER A 70 13.55 -24.21 10.82
N LEU A 71 13.15 -23.02 10.37
CA LEU A 71 13.44 -21.76 11.04
C LEU A 71 12.78 -21.70 12.42
N VAL A 72 13.59 -21.49 13.46
CA VAL A 72 13.10 -21.32 14.82
C VAL A 72 12.79 -19.83 15.04
N TRP A 73 11.54 -19.52 15.37
CA TRP A 73 11.16 -18.18 15.84
C TRP A 73 12.05 -17.75 17.00
N GLY A 74 12.69 -16.58 16.89
CA GLY A 74 13.66 -16.07 17.85
C GLY A 74 15.13 -16.37 17.50
N GLU A 75 15.41 -17.11 16.42
CA GLU A 75 16.76 -17.22 15.88
C GLU A 75 17.14 -15.95 15.11
N SER A 76 18.18 -15.26 15.58
CA SER A 76 18.68 -14.02 15.00
C SER A 76 19.96 -14.22 14.19
N ASP A 77 20.60 -15.40 14.27
CA ASP A 77 21.74 -15.73 13.41
C ASP A 77 21.28 -16.09 12.00
N LEU A 78 21.40 -15.12 11.10
CA LEU A 78 21.05 -15.25 9.68
C LEU A 78 21.83 -16.37 8.98
N SER A 79 23.00 -16.78 9.48
CA SER A 79 23.78 -17.87 8.88
C SER A 79 23.18 -19.25 9.13
N ILE A 80 22.39 -19.39 10.20
CA ILE A 80 21.67 -20.63 10.56
C ILE A 80 20.37 -20.71 9.75
N GLY A 81 19.66 -19.60 9.62
CA GLY A 81 18.35 -19.56 9.00
C GLY A 81 18.34 -19.33 7.48
N VAL A 82 19.24 -18.50 6.96
CA VAL A 82 19.20 -18.01 5.57
C VAL A 82 20.33 -18.63 4.75
N LYS A 83 20.03 -19.78 4.14
CA LYS A 83 21.00 -20.57 3.34
C LYS A 83 21.42 -19.85 2.05
N ASP A 84 20.52 -19.08 1.44
CA ASP A 84 20.83 -18.30 0.25
C ASP A 84 21.76 -17.13 0.58
N SER A 85 22.92 -17.07 -0.07
CA SER A 85 23.95 -16.08 0.24
C SER A 85 23.56 -14.67 -0.16
N VAL A 86 22.78 -14.50 -1.24
CA VAL A 86 22.33 -13.18 -1.71
C VAL A 86 21.35 -12.58 -0.71
N SER A 87 20.33 -13.36 -0.33
CA SER A 87 19.32 -13.02 0.67
C SER A 87 19.97 -12.59 2.00
N ARG A 88 20.91 -13.40 2.49
CA ARG A 88 21.64 -13.11 3.72
C ARG A 88 22.45 -11.80 3.64
N ILE A 89 23.18 -11.57 2.55
CA ILE A 89 23.96 -10.33 2.37
C ILE A 89 23.04 -9.10 2.39
N GLN A 90 21.87 -9.17 1.75
CA GLN A 90 20.91 -8.07 1.76
C GLN A 90 20.39 -7.77 3.18
N MET A 91 20.02 -8.81 3.93
CA MET A 91 19.55 -8.67 5.32
C MET A 91 20.64 -8.14 6.26
N GLU A 92 21.86 -8.69 6.20
CA GLU A 92 23.01 -8.19 6.97
C GLU A 92 23.36 -6.73 6.62
N THR A 93 23.18 -6.36 5.35
CA THR A 93 23.42 -4.99 4.89
C THR A 93 22.36 -4.03 5.42
N LEU A 94 21.08 -4.41 5.42
CA LEU A 94 20.03 -3.61 6.06
C LEU A 94 20.31 -3.39 7.54
N ALA A 95 20.64 -4.46 8.29
CA ALA A 95 20.94 -4.36 9.72
C ALA A 95 22.10 -3.39 10.00
N ARG A 96 23.21 -3.52 9.24
CA ARG A 96 24.36 -2.61 9.38
C ARG A 96 24.01 -1.16 9.03
N ASN A 97 23.25 -0.94 7.97
CA ASN A 97 22.80 0.39 7.60
C ASN A 97 21.90 0.99 8.69
N CYS A 98 20.97 0.22 9.25
CA CYS A 98 20.10 0.71 10.31
C CYS A 98 20.87 1.10 11.56
N ASP A 99 21.86 0.29 11.97
CA ASP A 99 22.75 0.60 13.10
C ASP A 99 23.60 1.86 12.82
N GLU A 100 24.21 1.96 11.65
CA GLU A 100 25.04 3.11 11.25
C GLU A 100 24.26 4.43 11.23
N PHE A 101 23.03 4.40 10.70
CA PHE A 101 22.20 5.59 10.50
C PHE A 101 21.16 5.84 11.60
N GLY A 102 21.11 4.98 12.62
CA GLY A 102 20.19 5.11 13.77
C GLY A 102 18.73 4.87 13.42
N VAL A 103 18.43 4.04 12.41
CA VAL A 103 17.08 3.68 11.99
C VAL A 103 16.58 2.47 12.78
N LEU A 104 15.32 2.51 13.25
CA LEU A 104 14.71 1.35 13.91
C LEU A 104 14.58 0.19 12.92
N CYS A 105 15.11 -0.98 13.26
CA CYS A 105 15.01 -2.18 12.44
C CYS A 105 14.37 -3.34 13.22
N HIS A 106 13.21 -3.80 12.75
CA HIS A 106 12.62 -5.06 13.14
C HIS A 106 13.29 -6.20 12.36
N ALA A 107 14.49 -6.59 12.78
CA ALA A 107 15.27 -7.62 12.13
C ALA A 107 14.63 -9.01 12.25
N MET A 108 15.07 -9.95 11.41
CA MET A 108 14.58 -11.34 11.45
C MET A 108 14.68 -11.94 12.86
N GLY A 109 13.59 -12.53 13.32
CA GLY A 109 13.49 -13.18 14.63
C GLY A 109 13.22 -12.22 15.80
N GLN A 110 13.14 -10.90 15.56
CA GLN A 110 12.85 -9.93 16.61
C GLN A 110 11.36 -9.59 16.70
N PRO A 111 10.85 -9.19 17.89
CA PRO A 111 9.50 -8.65 18.03
C PRO A 111 9.25 -7.45 17.10
N GLY A 112 8.07 -7.44 16.49
CA GLY A 112 7.66 -6.42 15.52
C GLY A 112 8.12 -6.68 14.08
N GLN A 113 8.89 -7.74 13.83
CA GLN A 113 9.17 -8.20 12.46
C GLN A 113 7.91 -8.78 11.82
N GLY A 114 7.68 -8.42 10.56
CA GLY A 114 6.59 -8.92 9.74
C GLY A 114 6.63 -8.27 8.36
N ILE A 115 5.62 -8.57 7.55
CA ILE A 115 5.43 -7.97 6.23
C ILE A 115 5.38 -6.45 6.37
N VAL A 116 6.14 -5.72 5.54
CA VAL A 116 6.34 -4.26 5.70
C VAL A 116 5.03 -3.47 5.79
N HIS A 117 4.02 -3.85 5.01
CA HIS A 117 2.71 -3.19 4.99
C HIS A 117 1.76 -3.61 6.11
N VAL A 118 2.15 -4.62 6.90
CA VAL A 118 1.38 -5.14 8.05
C VAL A 118 1.93 -4.57 9.35
N ILE A 119 3.26 -4.46 9.49
CA ILE A 119 3.88 -3.97 10.72
C ILE A 119 3.49 -2.52 11.05
N GLY A 120 3.30 -1.67 10.04
CA GLY A 120 2.89 -0.28 10.22
C GLY A 120 1.54 -0.18 10.91
N PRO A 121 0.47 -0.76 10.34
CA PRO A 121 -0.84 -0.86 10.96
C PRO A 121 -0.86 -1.54 12.33
N GLU A 122 -0.22 -2.71 12.47
CA GLU A 122 -0.25 -3.49 13.72
C GLU A 122 0.35 -2.74 14.91
N GLN A 123 1.35 -1.90 14.64
CA GLN A 123 2.03 -1.09 15.65
C GLN A 123 1.41 0.31 15.83
N GLY A 124 0.51 0.74 14.94
CA GLY A 124 -0.08 2.07 14.94
C GLY A 124 0.83 3.17 14.36
N LEU A 125 1.84 2.78 13.57
CA LEU A 125 2.68 3.72 12.81
C LEU A 125 1.90 4.32 11.64
N THR A 126 1.01 3.52 11.03
CA THR A 126 0.11 3.98 9.98
C THR A 126 -1.10 4.65 10.60
N GLN A 127 -1.29 5.94 10.31
CA GLN A 127 -2.39 6.72 10.87
C GLN A 127 -3.10 7.52 9.76
N PRO A 128 -4.38 7.88 9.95
CA PRO A 128 -5.11 8.66 8.99
C PRO A 128 -4.47 10.01 8.69
N GLY A 129 -4.53 10.40 7.43
CA GLY A 129 -4.04 11.68 6.96
C GLY A 129 -2.54 11.74 6.69
N MET A 130 -1.78 10.66 6.89
CA MET A 130 -0.33 10.65 6.63
C MET A 130 0.02 10.52 5.15
N THR A 131 1.20 10.97 4.76
CA THR A 131 1.93 10.53 3.57
C THR A 131 2.92 9.41 3.93
N ILE A 132 2.81 8.26 3.25
CA ILE A 132 3.59 7.06 3.58
C ILE A 132 4.25 6.50 2.32
N VAL A 133 5.54 6.22 2.38
CA VAL A 133 6.29 5.70 1.23
C VAL A 133 7.17 4.52 1.62
N CYS A 134 7.40 3.63 0.66
CA CYS A 134 8.33 2.51 0.77
C CYS A 134 8.87 2.18 -0.62
N GLY A 135 10.04 1.53 -0.69
CA GLY A 135 10.56 0.93 -1.92
C GLY A 135 9.76 -0.27 -2.45
N ASP A 136 8.49 -0.41 -2.06
CA ASP A 136 7.62 -1.54 -2.39
C ASP A 136 6.31 -1.03 -3.02
N SER A 137 5.82 -1.72 -4.06
CA SER A 137 4.62 -1.31 -4.81
C SER A 137 3.34 -1.30 -3.97
N HIS A 138 3.21 -2.23 -3.03
CA HIS A 138 1.98 -2.47 -2.27
C HIS A 138 1.85 -1.56 -1.04
N THR A 139 2.67 -0.51 -0.95
CA THR A 139 2.53 0.58 0.04
C THR A 139 1.15 1.20 0.03
N SER A 140 0.42 1.08 -1.09
CA SER A 140 -1.00 1.45 -1.18
C SER A 140 -1.88 0.84 -0.09
N THR A 141 -1.50 -0.31 0.49
CA THR A 141 -2.18 -0.95 1.63
C THR A 141 -2.51 0.03 2.76
N HIS A 142 -1.60 0.95 3.07
CA HIS A 142 -1.78 1.91 4.16
C HIS A 142 -2.89 2.93 3.90
N GLY A 143 -3.32 3.10 2.64
CA GLY A 143 -4.46 3.95 2.33
C GLY A 143 -5.81 3.44 2.86
N ALA A 144 -5.87 2.20 3.34
CA ALA A 144 -7.01 1.69 4.13
C ALA A 144 -7.30 2.53 5.37
N PHE A 145 -6.30 3.28 5.86
CA PHE A 145 -6.40 4.19 7.00
C PHE A 145 -6.70 5.63 6.59
N GLY A 146 -6.91 5.91 5.30
CA GLY A 146 -7.02 7.28 4.79
C GLY A 146 -5.68 8.00 4.69
N ALA A 147 -4.58 7.27 4.56
CA ALA A 147 -3.24 7.80 4.29
C ALA A 147 -2.99 7.85 2.77
N LEU A 148 -2.28 8.87 2.29
CA LEU A 148 -1.78 8.89 0.92
C LEU A 148 -0.48 8.10 0.85
N ALA A 149 -0.59 6.82 0.50
CA ALA A 149 0.51 5.86 0.59
C ALA A 149 0.85 5.22 -0.75
N PHE A 150 2.12 5.23 -1.15
CA PHE A 150 2.54 4.75 -2.48
C PHE A 150 4.00 4.30 -2.53
N GLY A 151 4.27 3.36 -3.44
CA GLY A 151 5.62 2.84 -3.70
C GLY A 151 6.50 3.85 -4.42
N ILE A 152 7.79 3.86 -4.09
CA ILE A 152 8.81 4.76 -4.65
C ILE A 152 10.03 3.99 -5.16
N GLY A 153 10.78 4.59 -6.10
CA GLY A 153 12.00 3.98 -6.62
C GLY A 153 13.20 4.17 -5.69
N THR A 154 14.28 3.40 -5.88
CA THR A 154 15.50 3.47 -5.07
C THR A 154 16.10 4.89 -4.97
N SER A 155 16.10 5.66 -6.06
CA SER A 155 16.57 7.06 -6.02
C SER A 155 15.69 7.97 -5.17
N GLU A 156 14.38 7.70 -5.14
CA GLU A 156 13.43 8.41 -4.28
C GLU A 156 13.59 7.99 -2.82
N VAL A 157 13.89 6.71 -2.54
CA VAL A 157 14.23 6.23 -1.18
C VAL A 157 15.40 7.03 -0.62
N GLU A 158 16.50 7.19 -1.38
CA GLU A 158 17.63 8.05 -0.97
C GLU A 158 17.18 9.49 -0.72
N HIS A 159 16.35 10.04 -1.61
CA HIS A 159 15.86 11.41 -1.49
C HIS A 159 15.06 11.63 -0.20
N VAL A 160 14.16 10.71 0.14
CA VAL A 160 13.37 10.77 1.38
C VAL A 160 14.29 10.60 2.58
N LEU A 161 15.23 9.65 2.58
CA LEU A 161 16.20 9.51 3.67
C LEU A 161 17.01 10.80 3.87
N ALA A 162 17.42 11.48 2.79
CA ALA A 162 18.24 12.70 2.86
C ALA A 162 17.45 13.96 3.27
N THR A 163 16.15 14.04 2.96
CA THR A 163 15.40 15.31 3.04
C THR A 163 14.09 15.25 3.83
N GLN A 164 13.54 14.06 4.04
CA GLN A 164 12.16 13.81 4.49
C GLN A 164 11.08 14.43 3.59
N THR A 165 11.42 14.66 2.32
CA THR A 165 10.48 15.20 1.34
C THR A 165 10.52 14.38 0.07
N LEU A 166 9.54 14.58 -0.82
CA LEU A 166 9.53 13.93 -2.12
C LEU A 166 8.85 14.83 -3.17
N PRO A 167 9.50 15.11 -4.32
CA PRO A 167 8.85 15.77 -5.44
C PRO A 167 7.86 14.82 -6.11
N GLN A 168 6.59 15.19 -6.20
CA GLN A 168 5.54 14.40 -6.83
C GLN A 168 4.63 15.28 -7.71
N ALA A 169 4.18 14.71 -8.83
CA ALA A 169 3.08 15.28 -9.60
C ALA A 169 1.75 14.93 -8.92
N ARG A 170 0.81 15.88 -8.87
CA ARG A 170 -0.51 15.61 -8.29
C ARG A 170 -1.25 14.60 -9.17
N PRO A 171 -1.65 13.42 -8.64
CA PRO A 171 -2.43 12.45 -9.39
C PRO A 171 -3.86 12.95 -9.59
N GLY A 172 -4.55 12.42 -10.60
CA GLY A 172 -5.99 12.58 -10.74
C GLY A 172 -6.77 11.77 -9.70
N THR A 173 -8.08 11.90 -9.69
CA THR A 173 -8.99 11.29 -8.71
C THR A 173 -9.96 10.31 -9.38
N LEU A 174 -10.08 9.11 -8.82
CA LEU A 174 -11.01 8.08 -9.28
C LEU A 174 -11.86 7.58 -8.11
N ALA A 175 -13.17 7.85 -8.12
CA ALA A 175 -14.08 7.25 -7.15
C ALA A 175 -14.49 5.84 -7.58
N VAL A 176 -14.38 4.87 -6.68
CA VAL A 176 -14.98 3.54 -6.85
C VAL A 176 -15.99 3.31 -5.75
N THR A 177 -17.27 3.38 -6.10
CA THR A 177 -18.39 3.29 -5.16
C THR A 177 -19.03 1.91 -5.23
N VAL A 178 -19.01 1.17 -4.12
CA VAL A 178 -19.64 -0.15 -4.00
C VAL A 178 -20.80 -0.08 -3.01
N GLU A 179 -22.03 -0.13 -3.52
CA GLU A 179 -23.25 0.06 -2.72
C GLU A 179 -24.08 -1.22 -2.59
N GLY A 180 -24.70 -1.39 -1.42
CA GLY A 180 -25.46 -2.58 -1.04
C GLY A 180 -24.75 -3.48 -0.05
N GLU A 181 -25.33 -4.67 0.16
CA GLU A 181 -24.79 -5.72 1.03
C GLU A 181 -24.04 -6.76 0.20
N LEU A 182 -22.88 -7.21 0.72
CA LEU A 182 -22.12 -8.29 0.10
C LEU A 182 -22.83 -9.63 0.35
N PRO A 183 -23.01 -10.47 -0.69
CA PRO A 183 -23.57 -11.82 -0.52
C PRO A 183 -22.76 -12.70 0.43
N GLU A 184 -23.39 -13.74 0.96
CA GLU A 184 -22.70 -14.74 1.79
C GLU A 184 -21.52 -15.35 1.03
N GLY A 185 -20.38 -15.51 1.73
CA GLY A 185 -19.15 -16.05 1.16
C GLY A 185 -18.32 -15.03 0.34
N VAL A 186 -18.84 -13.83 0.09
CA VAL A 186 -18.09 -12.75 -0.56
C VAL A 186 -17.23 -12.01 0.46
N THR A 187 -15.96 -11.81 0.12
CA THR A 187 -14.95 -11.15 0.95
C THR A 187 -14.43 -9.87 0.28
N ALA A 188 -13.62 -9.10 0.98
CA ALA A 188 -12.92 -7.94 0.40
C ALA A 188 -12.04 -8.32 -0.82
N LYS A 189 -11.54 -9.56 -0.87
CA LYS A 189 -10.75 -10.05 -2.00
C LYS A 189 -11.61 -10.12 -3.27
N ASP A 190 -12.84 -10.59 -3.16
CA ASP A 190 -13.78 -10.69 -4.28
C ASP A 190 -14.22 -9.28 -4.75
N VAL A 191 -14.39 -8.35 -3.80
CA VAL A 191 -14.68 -6.94 -4.11
C VAL A 191 -13.55 -6.34 -4.94
N THR A 192 -12.29 -6.46 -4.50
CA THR A 192 -11.17 -5.87 -5.23
C THR A 192 -10.92 -6.54 -6.58
N LEU A 193 -11.08 -7.87 -6.68
CA LEU A 193 -10.98 -8.57 -7.97
C LEU A 193 -12.08 -8.12 -8.94
N THR A 194 -13.31 -7.90 -8.46
CA THR A 194 -14.41 -7.37 -9.28
C THR A 194 -14.09 -5.96 -9.77
N ILE A 195 -13.52 -5.10 -8.92
CA ILE A 195 -13.09 -3.75 -9.29
C ILE A 195 -11.99 -3.80 -10.35
N ILE A 196 -10.98 -4.65 -10.18
CA ILE A 196 -9.88 -4.80 -11.15
C ILE A 196 -10.39 -5.35 -12.48
N ALA A 197 -11.30 -6.32 -12.46
CA ALA A 197 -11.93 -6.84 -13.68
C ALA A 197 -12.73 -5.76 -14.43
N ALA A 198 -13.42 -4.87 -13.70
CA ALA A 198 -14.19 -3.77 -14.28
C ALA A 198 -13.31 -2.63 -14.82
N LEU A 199 -12.22 -2.28 -14.12
CA LEU A 199 -11.30 -1.20 -14.52
C LEU A 199 -10.25 -1.66 -15.54
N GLY A 200 -9.90 -2.95 -15.54
CA GLY A 200 -8.70 -3.48 -16.16
C GLY A 200 -7.43 -3.07 -15.39
N THR A 201 -6.30 -3.67 -15.78
CA THR A 201 -5.00 -3.44 -15.12
C THR A 201 -4.42 -2.04 -15.32
N GLY A 202 -4.97 -1.26 -16.27
CA GLY A 202 -4.57 0.12 -16.52
C GLY A 202 -5.61 1.17 -16.13
N GLY A 203 -6.76 0.78 -15.57
CA GLY A 203 -7.88 1.70 -15.36
C GLY A 203 -7.58 2.83 -14.37
N GLY A 204 -6.71 2.59 -13.39
CA GLY A 204 -6.29 3.54 -12.36
C GLY A 204 -5.07 4.41 -12.72
N ILE A 205 -4.43 4.19 -13.87
CA ILE A 205 -3.19 4.89 -14.24
C ILE A 205 -3.34 6.41 -14.10
N GLY A 206 -2.36 7.02 -13.42
CA GLY A 206 -2.30 8.47 -13.21
C GLY A 206 -3.28 9.00 -12.16
N SER A 207 -3.99 8.13 -11.44
CA SER A 207 -4.97 8.52 -10.43
C SER A 207 -4.78 7.81 -9.10
N VAL A 208 -5.38 8.41 -8.07
CA VAL A 208 -5.63 7.80 -6.77
C VAL A 208 -7.07 7.31 -6.73
N ILE A 209 -7.28 6.06 -6.32
CA ILE A 209 -8.61 5.50 -6.13
C ILE A 209 -9.11 5.87 -4.74
N GLU A 210 -10.32 6.40 -4.63
CA GLU A 210 -11.04 6.49 -3.37
C GLU A 210 -12.19 5.46 -3.36
N TYR A 211 -12.10 4.49 -2.45
CA TYR A 211 -13.10 3.45 -2.28
C TYR A 211 -14.22 3.93 -1.35
N ARG A 212 -15.45 3.89 -1.86
CA ARG A 212 -16.64 4.49 -1.23
C ARG A 212 -17.80 3.49 -1.23
N GLY A 213 -18.86 3.84 -0.51
CA GLY A 213 -20.13 3.10 -0.50
C GLY A 213 -20.33 2.17 0.69
N SER A 214 -21.56 1.68 0.89
CA SER A 214 -21.95 0.91 2.08
C SER A 214 -21.16 -0.38 2.23
N ALA A 215 -20.86 -1.08 1.13
CA ALA A 215 -20.11 -2.32 1.17
C ALA A 215 -18.69 -2.08 1.69
N ILE A 216 -18.02 -1.03 1.23
CA ILE A 216 -16.68 -0.65 1.68
C ILE A 216 -16.69 -0.24 3.16
N ARG A 217 -17.66 0.56 3.59
CA ARG A 217 -17.80 0.95 5.01
C ARG A 217 -18.03 -0.26 5.92
N SER A 218 -18.71 -1.30 5.43
CA SER A 218 -18.98 -2.53 6.20
C SER A 218 -17.77 -3.45 6.37
N LEU A 219 -16.68 -3.24 5.63
CA LEU A 219 -15.47 -4.06 5.74
C LEU A 219 -14.74 -3.81 7.07
N SER A 220 -14.12 -4.87 7.60
CA SER A 220 -13.11 -4.74 8.67
C SER A 220 -11.89 -3.96 8.17
N MET A 221 -10.99 -3.57 9.09
CA MET A 221 -9.74 -2.92 8.70
C MET A 221 -8.89 -3.82 7.80
N GLU A 222 -8.81 -5.11 8.09
CA GLU A 222 -8.07 -6.08 7.27
C GLU A 222 -8.71 -6.23 5.87
N GLY A 223 -10.03 -6.14 5.78
CA GLY A 223 -10.75 -6.08 4.51
C GLY A 223 -10.41 -4.82 3.71
N ARG A 224 -10.35 -3.65 4.36
CA ARG A 224 -9.93 -2.39 3.73
C ARG A 224 -8.45 -2.44 3.30
N MET A 225 -7.59 -3.04 4.11
CA MET A 225 -6.18 -3.28 3.76
C MET A 225 -6.06 -4.17 2.53
N THR A 226 -6.83 -5.25 2.44
CA THR A 226 -6.87 -6.13 1.25
C THR A 226 -7.27 -5.36 -0.01
N LEU A 227 -8.27 -4.49 0.11
CA LEU A 227 -8.75 -3.64 -0.99
C LEU A 227 -7.69 -2.64 -1.46
N CYS A 228 -7.11 -1.87 -0.54
CA CYS A 228 -6.10 -0.86 -0.86
C CYS A 228 -4.76 -1.47 -1.28
N ASN A 229 -4.42 -2.66 -0.78
CA ASN A 229 -3.25 -3.42 -1.22
C ASN A 229 -3.31 -3.67 -2.73
N MET A 230 -4.49 -4.05 -3.23
CA MET A 230 -4.68 -4.43 -4.63
C MET A 230 -4.97 -3.26 -5.59
N SER A 231 -4.86 -2.01 -5.13
CA SER A 231 -5.05 -0.83 -6.00
C SER A 231 -3.99 -0.75 -7.10
N ILE A 232 -2.79 -1.26 -6.83
CA ILE A 232 -1.67 -1.21 -7.79
C ILE A 232 -1.92 -2.14 -8.98
N GLU A 233 -2.67 -3.23 -8.81
CA GLU A 233 -3.04 -4.13 -9.92
C GLU A 233 -4.18 -3.60 -10.79
N ALA A 234 -4.87 -2.55 -10.36
CA ALA A 234 -5.69 -1.70 -11.23
C ALA A 234 -4.87 -0.56 -11.89
N GLY A 235 -3.57 -0.47 -11.62
CA GLY A 235 -2.66 0.55 -12.13
C GLY A 235 -2.73 1.89 -11.40
N ALA A 236 -3.43 1.98 -10.28
CA ALA A 236 -3.55 3.23 -9.51
C ALA A 236 -2.27 3.55 -8.74
N ARG A 237 -2.03 4.84 -8.50
CA ARG A 237 -0.88 5.29 -7.70
C ARG A 237 -1.03 4.92 -6.22
N ALA A 238 -2.26 5.01 -5.72
CA ALA A 238 -2.65 4.64 -4.36
C ALA A 238 -4.16 4.35 -4.33
N GLY A 239 -4.64 3.73 -3.26
CA GLY A 239 -6.06 3.56 -2.97
C GLY A 239 -6.38 3.92 -1.54
N LEU A 240 -7.44 4.70 -1.31
CA LEU A 240 -7.81 5.21 0.01
C LEU A 240 -9.22 4.82 0.41
N VAL A 241 -9.41 4.58 1.71
CA VAL A 241 -10.73 4.52 2.36
C VAL A 241 -10.77 5.64 3.38
N ALA A 242 -11.88 6.39 3.43
CA ALA A 242 -12.06 7.42 4.44
C ALA A 242 -12.05 6.82 5.85
N PRO A 243 -11.28 7.39 6.79
CA PRO A 243 -11.20 6.86 8.14
C PRO A 243 -12.53 7.05 8.87
N ASP A 244 -12.95 6.04 9.61
CA ASP A 244 -14.16 6.05 10.43
C ASP A 244 -13.94 5.32 11.76
N ASP A 245 -15.01 5.06 12.49
CA ASP A 245 -14.95 4.42 13.80
C ASP A 245 -14.28 3.02 13.76
N VAL A 246 -14.37 2.30 12.64
CA VAL A 246 -13.67 1.01 12.46
C VAL A 246 -12.16 1.23 12.43
N THR A 247 -11.71 2.29 11.75
CA THR A 247 -10.30 2.71 11.72
C THR A 247 -9.81 3.14 13.10
N PHE A 248 -10.61 3.94 13.82
CA PHE A 248 -10.22 4.47 15.12
C PHE A 248 -10.13 3.36 16.17
N GLU A 249 -11.10 2.44 16.23
CA GLU A 249 -11.05 1.34 17.19
C GLU A 249 -9.90 0.37 16.90
N TYR A 250 -9.51 0.17 15.64
CA TYR A 250 -8.33 -0.64 15.30
C TYR A 250 -7.02 -0.03 15.83
N LEU A 251 -6.87 1.29 15.75
CA LEU A 251 -5.66 2.02 16.17
C LEU A 251 -5.58 2.26 17.67
N LYS A 252 -6.70 2.24 18.38
CA LYS A 252 -6.76 2.58 19.79
C LYS A 252 -5.88 1.67 20.64
N GLY A 253 -4.98 2.27 21.41
CA GLY A 253 -4.09 1.54 22.31
C GLY A 253 -2.90 0.87 21.63
N ARG A 254 -2.72 1.02 20.31
CA ARG A 254 -1.53 0.53 19.61
C ARG A 254 -0.26 1.26 20.10
N PRO A 255 0.92 0.63 20.07
CA PRO A 255 2.14 1.18 20.66
C PRO A 255 2.46 2.62 20.23
N TYR A 256 2.35 2.91 18.92
CA TYR A 256 2.68 4.19 18.30
C TYR A 256 1.47 5.08 17.99
N ALA A 257 0.25 4.63 18.32
CA ALA A 257 -0.93 5.47 18.21
C ALA A 257 -0.91 6.59 19.28
N PRO A 258 -1.53 7.76 19.00
CA PRO A 258 -1.70 8.82 19.99
C PRO A 258 -2.41 8.33 21.27
N LYS A 259 -2.16 8.98 22.40
CA LYS A 259 -2.69 8.56 23.72
C LYS A 259 -3.27 9.75 24.48
N GLY A 260 -4.25 9.50 25.35
CA GLY A 260 -4.85 10.52 26.20
C GLY A 260 -5.42 11.68 25.37
N ALA A 261 -5.08 12.92 25.73
CA ALA A 261 -5.59 14.10 25.02
C ALA A 261 -5.16 14.17 23.54
N ASP A 262 -3.99 13.62 23.19
CA ASP A 262 -3.53 13.57 21.80
C ASP A 262 -4.37 12.59 20.96
N TRP A 263 -4.91 11.54 21.60
CA TRP A 263 -5.87 10.63 20.95
C TRP A 263 -7.18 11.34 20.61
N ASP A 264 -7.74 12.07 21.57
CA ASP A 264 -9.01 12.78 21.36
C ASP A 264 -8.87 13.85 20.26
N LYS A 265 -7.73 14.54 20.24
CA LYS A 265 -7.40 15.48 19.16
C LYS A 265 -7.24 14.78 17.81
N ALA A 266 -6.46 13.70 17.76
CA ALA A 266 -6.23 12.96 16.52
C ALA A 266 -7.54 12.44 15.93
N VAL A 267 -8.43 11.86 16.74
CA VAL A 267 -9.75 11.40 16.28
C VAL A 267 -10.62 12.55 15.77
N ALA A 268 -10.56 13.72 16.41
CA ALA A 268 -11.28 14.90 15.91
C ALA A 268 -10.76 15.32 14.53
N ASP A 269 -9.43 15.44 14.36
CA ASP A 269 -8.79 15.81 13.10
C ASP A 269 -9.06 14.74 12.01
N TRP A 270 -9.00 13.45 12.36
CA TRP A 270 -9.24 12.35 11.41
C TRP A 270 -10.66 12.32 10.87
N ARG A 271 -11.67 12.74 11.66
CA ARG A 271 -13.06 12.82 11.19
C ARG A 271 -13.26 13.89 10.11
N GLU A 272 -12.40 14.90 10.04
CA GLU A 272 -12.47 15.96 9.04
C GLU A 272 -11.87 15.56 7.68
N LEU A 273 -11.20 14.40 7.61
CA LEU A 273 -10.54 13.90 6.40
C LEU A 273 -11.50 13.34 5.35
N ALA A 274 -12.70 12.89 5.75
CA ALA A 274 -13.68 12.34 4.81
C ALA A 274 -13.96 13.32 3.67
N THR A 275 -14.09 12.82 2.44
CA THR A 275 -14.40 13.64 1.25
C THR A 275 -15.62 14.52 1.48
N ASP A 276 -15.52 15.79 1.07
CA ASP A 276 -16.63 16.75 1.18
C ASP A 276 -17.79 16.34 0.24
N ASP A 277 -19.03 16.61 0.65
CA ASP A 277 -20.24 16.21 -0.09
C ASP A 277 -20.31 16.78 -1.52
N ASP A 278 -19.72 17.96 -1.76
CA ASP A 278 -19.67 18.65 -3.06
C ASP A 278 -18.34 18.44 -3.82
N ALA A 279 -17.49 17.51 -3.37
CA ALA A 279 -16.25 17.19 -4.07
C ALA A 279 -16.54 16.49 -5.42
N VAL A 280 -15.72 16.79 -6.42
CA VAL A 280 -15.83 16.24 -7.77
C VAL A 280 -14.63 15.34 -8.04
N PHE A 281 -14.88 14.14 -8.57
CA PHE A 281 -13.84 13.23 -9.01
C PHE A 281 -13.64 13.34 -10.53
N ASP A 282 -12.41 13.16 -11.00
CA ASP A 282 -12.13 13.18 -12.45
C ASP A 282 -12.83 12.01 -13.16
N ARG A 283 -12.96 10.87 -12.48
CA ARG A 283 -13.61 9.65 -12.97
C ARG A 283 -14.36 8.93 -11.84
N GLU A 284 -15.41 8.21 -12.21
CA GLU A 284 -16.21 7.42 -11.26
C GLU A 284 -16.56 6.04 -11.83
N LEU A 285 -16.56 5.04 -10.95
CA LEU A 285 -17.07 3.69 -11.17
C LEU A 285 -18.05 3.35 -10.05
N VAL A 286 -19.23 2.82 -10.40
CA VAL A 286 -20.24 2.38 -9.44
C VAL A 286 -20.52 0.90 -9.64
N ILE A 287 -20.48 0.13 -8.54
CA ILE A 287 -20.70 -1.32 -8.51
C ILE A 287 -21.81 -1.63 -7.50
N ASN A 288 -22.73 -2.50 -7.89
CA ASN A 288 -23.72 -3.05 -6.97
C ASN A 288 -23.10 -4.24 -6.21
N ALA A 289 -22.99 -4.13 -4.89
CA ALA A 289 -22.44 -5.17 -4.02
C ALA A 289 -23.14 -6.53 -4.19
N ALA A 290 -24.46 -6.51 -4.44
CA ALA A 290 -25.26 -7.73 -4.57
C ALA A 290 -24.93 -8.55 -5.84
N THR A 291 -24.23 -7.96 -6.82
CA THR A 291 -23.79 -8.68 -8.03
C THR A 291 -22.42 -9.32 -7.87
N ILE A 292 -21.69 -9.02 -6.80
CA ILE A 292 -20.37 -9.61 -6.53
C ILE A 292 -20.55 -11.07 -6.18
N ARG A 293 -19.63 -11.92 -6.65
CA ARG A 293 -19.60 -13.36 -6.41
C ARG A 293 -18.19 -13.75 -5.95
N PRO A 294 -18.03 -14.87 -5.23
CA PRO A 294 -16.71 -15.39 -4.96
C PRO A 294 -15.92 -15.61 -6.25
N SER A 295 -14.68 -15.13 -6.28
CA SER A 295 -13.89 -14.98 -7.50
C SER A 295 -12.49 -15.56 -7.37
N ILE A 296 -11.92 -15.93 -8.52
CA ILE A 296 -10.55 -16.39 -8.65
C ILE A 296 -9.90 -15.76 -9.89
N SER A 297 -8.63 -15.37 -9.76
CA SER A 297 -7.81 -15.03 -10.93
C SER A 297 -7.24 -16.30 -11.54
N TRP A 298 -7.50 -16.55 -12.82
CA TRP A 298 -7.11 -17.80 -13.50
C TRP A 298 -5.81 -17.70 -14.32
N GLY A 299 -5.30 -16.49 -14.56
CA GLY A 299 -4.14 -16.26 -15.42
C GLY A 299 -2.97 -15.56 -14.75
N THR A 300 -2.20 -14.81 -15.53
CA THR A 300 -0.93 -14.19 -15.11
C THR A 300 -1.06 -12.74 -14.65
N ASN A 301 -2.28 -12.18 -14.68
CA ASN A 301 -2.57 -10.89 -14.08
C ASN A 301 -3.95 -10.92 -13.38
N PRO A 302 -4.17 -10.10 -12.33
CA PRO A 302 -5.44 -10.12 -11.58
C PRO A 302 -6.67 -9.64 -12.36
N GLY A 303 -6.50 -8.99 -13.51
CA GLY A 303 -7.61 -8.68 -14.41
C GLY A 303 -8.24 -9.91 -15.07
N GLN A 304 -7.49 -11.02 -15.15
CA GLN A 304 -8.00 -12.32 -15.61
C GLN A 304 -8.74 -13.02 -14.47
N THR A 305 -9.88 -12.46 -14.09
CA THR A 305 -10.74 -12.93 -12.99
C THR A 305 -12.05 -13.51 -13.53
N ILE A 306 -12.46 -14.63 -12.96
CA ILE A 306 -13.77 -15.27 -13.17
C ILE A 306 -14.42 -15.58 -11.82
N THR A 307 -15.70 -15.93 -11.80
CA THR A 307 -16.31 -16.48 -10.58
C THR A 307 -15.86 -17.92 -10.36
N ILE A 308 -15.95 -18.41 -9.12
CA ILE A 308 -15.62 -19.82 -8.82
C ILE A 308 -16.54 -20.84 -9.51
N GLU A 309 -17.67 -20.39 -10.08
CA GLU A 309 -18.65 -21.21 -10.80
C GLU A 309 -18.39 -21.23 -12.31
N ASP A 310 -17.53 -20.33 -12.81
CA ASP A 310 -17.23 -20.19 -14.23
C ASP A 310 -16.18 -21.20 -14.70
N SER A 311 -16.14 -21.39 -16.02
CA SER A 311 -15.04 -22.09 -16.68
C SER A 311 -13.96 -21.10 -17.13
N VAL A 312 -12.70 -21.53 -17.10
CA VAL A 312 -11.60 -20.76 -17.68
C VAL A 312 -11.90 -20.47 -19.16
N PRO A 313 -11.83 -19.21 -19.63
CA PRO A 313 -12.20 -18.86 -21.00
C PRO A 313 -11.31 -19.52 -22.05
N ASP A 314 -11.92 -20.00 -23.13
CA ASP A 314 -11.19 -20.41 -24.33
C ASP A 314 -10.56 -19.16 -24.99
N PRO A 315 -9.25 -19.09 -25.24
CA PRO A 315 -8.63 -17.98 -25.95
C PRO A 315 -9.31 -17.65 -27.27
N ASP A 316 -9.83 -18.65 -28.00
CA ASP A 316 -10.51 -18.45 -29.28
C ASP A 316 -11.89 -17.78 -29.15
N SER A 317 -12.42 -17.64 -27.93
CA SER A 317 -13.65 -16.89 -27.64
C SER A 317 -13.45 -15.36 -27.63
N TYR A 318 -12.21 -14.88 -27.53
CA TYR A 318 -11.92 -13.44 -27.53
C TYR A 318 -11.87 -12.89 -28.97
N SER A 319 -12.66 -11.83 -29.21
CA SER A 319 -12.64 -11.12 -30.49
C SER A 319 -11.44 -10.19 -30.65
N ASP A 320 -10.90 -9.69 -29.53
CA ASP A 320 -9.72 -8.83 -29.49
C ASP A 320 -8.43 -9.68 -29.61
N PRO A 321 -7.60 -9.47 -30.63
CA PRO A 321 -6.35 -10.21 -30.81
C PRO A 321 -5.39 -10.10 -29.63
N ASP A 322 -5.32 -8.94 -28.96
CA ASP A 322 -4.39 -8.73 -27.85
C ASP A 322 -4.86 -9.48 -26.60
N ALA A 323 -6.17 -9.42 -26.29
CA ALA A 323 -6.78 -10.22 -25.22
C ALA A 323 -6.63 -11.72 -25.47
N ARG A 324 -6.81 -12.18 -26.72
CA ARG A 324 -6.61 -13.58 -27.11
C ARG A 324 -5.17 -14.04 -26.90
N ASP A 325 -4.20 -13.25 -27.36
CA ASP A 325 -2.78 -13.57 -27.18
C ASP A 325 -2.38 -13.59 -25.69
N ALA A 326 -2.88 -12.63 -24.91
CA ALA A 326 -2.68 -12.61 -23.46
C ALA A 326 -3.30 -13.84 -22.77
N ALA A 327 -4.47 -14.31 -23.21
CA ALA A 327 -5.10 -15.53 -22.72
C ALA A 327 -4.26 -16.78 -23.05
N TYR A 328 -3.76 -16.91 -24.28
CA TYR A 328 -2.87 -18.02 -24.66
C TYR A 328 -1.60 -18.05 -23.81
N ARG A 329 -0.94 -16.91 -23.63
CA ARG A 329 0.27 -16.81 -22.80
C ARG A 329 -0.01 -17.14 -21.34
N ALA A 330 -1.15 -16.71 -20.81
CA ALA A 330 -1.55 -17.03 -19.45
C ALA A 330 -1.75 -18.54 -19.27
N LEU A 331 -2.49 -19.20 -20.16
CA LEU A 331 -2.70 -20.65 -20.09
C LEU A 331 -1.39 -21.44 -20.24
N GLN A 332 -0.52 -21.03 -21.17
CA GLN A 332 0.78 -21.67 -21.35
C GLN A 332 1.67 -21.57 -20.10
N TYR A 333 1.61 -20.45 -19.38
CA TYR A 333 2.36 -20.26 -18.14
C TYR A 333 1.81 -21.12 -17.00
N MET A 334 0.47 -21.21 -16.88
CA MET A 334 -0.19 -21.93 -15.79
C MET A 334 -0.06 -23.45 -15.89
N GLY A 335 0.12 -24.00 -17.09
CA GLY A 335 0.36 -25.43 -17.33
C GLY A 335 -0.85 -26.16 -17.88
#